data_AF-A0A423LKS1-F1
#
_entry.id   AF-A0A423LKS1-F1
#
_cell.length_a   1.000
_cell.length_b   1.000
_cell.length_c   1.000
_cell.angle_alpha   90.00
_cell.angle_beta   90.00
_cell.angle_gamma   90.00
#
_symmetry.space_group_name_H-M   'P 1'
#
loop_
_entity.id
_entity.type
_entity.pdbx_description
1 polymer ?
#
loop_
_entity_poly.entity_id
_entity_poly.type
_entity_poly.pdbx_seq_one_letter_code
_entity_poly.pdbx_strand_id
1 'polypeptide(L)'
;MRQASNQPPIRFNRQRREVVYVPKKGIPPRYVPWEEVIASVSVSKLITQYALIPEFKLMIGLRDKNGDVLWVSVPSGNLNQAIAEWEAIRVYMEEGPQALPMKQSDEFEAGSVAYFHMCRQGYRSHHSFLRYIWGFLIIQFFSGWTIPCYIAAWINNRPKAAFPKEILEWSRPLPLEQHAMPSEALLKESAEIRKAFAKGQNLLDYFKVKLAEPSREPESTN
;
A
#
# COMPACT_ATOMS: atom_id res chain seq x y z
N MET A 1 -19.07 -1.38 13.24
CA MET A 1 -17.91 -2.25 13.54
C MET A 1 -17.36 -2.74 12.20
N ARG A 2 -16.17 -2.31 11.77
CA ARG A 2 -15.55 -2.84 10.53
C ARG A 2 -15.25 -4.32 10.79
N GLN A 3 -15.90 -5.23 10.07
CA GLN A 3 -15.58 -6.66 10.13
C GLN A 3 -14.09 -6.81 9.83
N ALA A 4 -13.35 -7.49 10.72
CA ALA A 4 -11.97 -7.86 10.42
C ALA A 4 -12.01 -8.71 9.15
N SER A 5 -11.32 -8.26 8.10
CA SER A 5 -11.24 -9.02 6.85
C SER A 5 -10.70 -10.41 7.18
N ASN A 6 -11.47 -11.46 6.88
CA ASN A 6 -11.02 -12.84 7.01
C ASN A 6 -9.90 -13.19 6.02
N GLN A 7 -9.63 -12.31 5.05
CA GLN A 7 -8.55 -12.47 4.09
C GLN A 7 -7.30 -11.74 4.62
N PRO A 8 -6.20 -12.46 4.84
CA PRO A 8 -4.94 -11.83 5.20
C PRO A 8 -4.48 -10.89 4.08
N PRO A 9 -3.89 -9.74 4.42
CA PRO A 9 -3.43 -8.79 3.41
C PRO A 9 -2.25 -9.35 2.63
N ILE A 10 -2.08 -8.86 1.39
CA ILE A 10 -0.89 -9.11 0.57
C ILE A 10 0.37 -8.63 1.30
N ARG A 11 1.46 -9.40 1.20
CA ARG A 11 2.76 -9.05 1.79
C ARG A 11 3.82 -8.93 0.71
N PHE A 12 4.58 -7.86 0.80
CA PHE A 12 5.73 -7.58 -0.07
C PHE A 12 7.00 -7.79 0.73
N ASN A 13 7.93 -8.60 0.21
CA ASN A 13 9.26 -8.77 0.80
C ASN A 13 10.32 -8.28 -0.19
N ARG A 14 10.86 -7.10 0.10
CA ARG A 14 11.94 -6.48 -0.68
C ARG A 14 13.19 -7.35 -0.71
N GLN A 15 13.59 -7.91 0.43
CA GLN A 15 14.86 -8.64 0.56
C GLN A 15 14.87 -9.89 -0.30
N ARG A 16 13.72 -10.55 -0.45
CA ARG A 16 13.55 -11.70 -1.34
C ARG A 16 13.10 -11.32 -2.76
N ARG A 17 12.72 -10.06 -3.00
CA ARG A 17 12.02 -9.59 -4.21
C ARG A 17 10.85 -10.49 -4.58
N GLU A 18 10.00 -10.79 -3.60
CA GLU A 18 8.85 -11.68 -3.74
C GLU A 18 7.60 -11.09 -3.09
N VAL A 19 6.44 -11.48 -3.60
CA VAL A 19 5.12 -11.11 -3.09
C VAL A 19 4.35 -12.35 -2.69
N VAL A 20 3.74 -12.29 -1.51
CA VAL A 20 2.94 -13.38 -0.95
C VAL A 20 1.50 -12.95 -0.80
N TYR A 21 0.62 -13.84 -1.27
CA TYR A 21 -0.81 -13.70 -1.08
C TYR A 21 -1.44 -15.02 -0.63
N VAL A 22 -2.42 -14.91 0.26
CA VAL A 22 -3.20 -16.05 0.75
C VAL A 22 -4.67 -15.77 0.43
N PRO A 23 -5.27 -16.48 -0.55
CA PRO A 23 -6.62 -16.19 -1.03
C PRO A 23 -7.69 -16.39 0.04
N LYS A 24 -7.57 -17.46 0.83
CA LYS A 24 -8.43 -17.76 1.98
C LYS A 24 -7.64 -18.53 3.04
N LYS A 25 -8.07 -18.43 4.29
CA LYS A 25 -7.53 -19.21 5.40
C LYS A 25 -7.65 -20.72 5.08
N GLY A 26 -6.50 -21.41 5.02
CA GLY A 26 -6.43 -22.85 4.73
C GLY A 26 -6.00 -23.21 3.30
N ILE A 27 -5.97 -22.25 2.38
CA ILE A 27 -5.36 -22.45 1.05
C ILE A 27 -3.87 -22.13 1.16
N PRO A 28 -2.97 -22.91 0.52
CA PRO A 28 -1.53 -22.65 0.56
C PRO A 28 -1.18 -21.24 0.07
N PRO A 29 -0.18 -20.58 0.69
CA PRO A 29 0.29 -19.28 0.24
C PRO A 29 0.89 -19.37 -1.17
N ARG A 30 0.64 -18.34 -1.96
CA ARG A 30 1.22 -18.19 -3.29
C ARG A 30 2.34 -17.17 -3.26
N TYR A 31 3.52 -17.60 -3.67
CA TYR A 31 4.72 -16.79 -3.81
C TYR A 31 4.89 -16.45 -5.28
N VAL A 32 5.04 -15.16 -5.59
CA VAL A 32 5.27 -14.66 -6.95
C VAL A 32 6.49 -13.74 -6.93
N PRO A 33 7.44 -13.91 -7.86
CA PRO A 33 8.55 -12.98 -8.01
C PRO A 33 8.03 -11.56 -8.27
N TRP A 34 8.66 -10.56 -7.66
CA TRP A 34 8.25 -9.15 -7.80
C TRP A 34 8.17 -8.69 -9.25
N GLU A 35 9.08 -9.17 -10.10
CA GLU A 35 9.16 -8.80 -11.52
C GLU A 35 8.05 -9.44 -12.37
N GLU A 36 7.37 -10.46 -11.86
CA GLU A 36 6.21 -11.09 -12.51
C GLU A 36 4.87 -10.49 -12.03
N VAL A 37 4.91 -9.57 -11.05
CA VAL A 37 3.71 -8.92 -10.54
C VAL A 37 3.16 -7.95 -11.58
N ILE A 38 1.90 -8.13 -11.91
CA ILE A 38 1.17 -7.26 -12.81
C ILE A 38 0.48 -6.20 -11.95
N ALA A 39 0.63 -4.93 -12.32
CA ALA A 39 -0.15 -3.85 -11.74
C ALA A 39 -0.97 -3.17 -12.82
N SER A 40 -2.23 -2.90 -12.51
CA SER A 40 -3.11 -2.11 -13.36
C SER A 40 -4.00 -1.23 -12.48
N VAL A 41 -4.49 -0.15 -13.06
CA VAL A 41 -5.46 0.72 -12.39
C VAL A 41 -6.76 0.63 -13.16
N SER A 42 -7.82 0.26 -12.45
CA SER A 42 -9.17 0.18 -13.00
C SER A 42 -9.94 1.45 -12.70
N VAL A 43 -10.58 2.00 -13.73
CA VAL A 43 -11.47 3.14 -13.65
C VAL A 43 -12.85 2.68 -14.11
N SER A 44 -13.78 2.59 -13.16
CA SER A 44 -15.17 2.20 -13.39
C SER A 44 -16.12 3.32 -12.97
N LYS A 45 -17.38 3.21 -13.38
CA LYS A 45 -18.47 4.08 -12.94
C LYS A 45 -19.60 3.19 -12.46
N LEU A 46 -19.97 3.29 -11.19
CA LEU A 46 -21.13 2.62 -10.64
C LEU A 46 -22.36 3.46 -10.95
N ILE A 47 -23.24 2.93 -11.79
CA ILE A 47 -24.50 3.58 -12.17
C ILE A 47 -25.59 3.06 -11.25
N THR A 48 -26.19 3.97 -10.48
CA THR A 48 -27.37 3.69 -9.64
C THR A 48 -28.56 4.48 -10.15
N GLN A 49 -29.76 4.20 -9.65
CA GLN A 49 -30.98 4.93 -10.03
C GLN A 49 -30.90 6.45 -9.74
N TYR A 50 -30.06 6.87 -8.81
CA TYR A 50 -30.01 8.25 -8.30
C TYR A 50 -28.67 8.96 -8.55
N ALA A 51 -27.60 8.22 -8.82
CA ALA A 51 -26.26 8.78 -8.94
C ALA A 51 -25.34 7.96 -9.84
N LEU A 52 -24.41 8.65 -10.49
CA LEU A 52 -23.24 8.08 -11.11
C LEU A 52 -22.06 8.27 -10.16
N ILE A 53 -21.52 7.18 -9.63
CA ILE A 53 -20.43 7.21 -8.66
C ILE A 53 -19.17 6.69 -9.37
N PRO A 54 -18.13 7.52 -9.59
CA PRO A 54 -16.88 7.05 -10.13
C PRO A 54 -16.18 6.13 -9.12
N GLU A 55 -15.58 5.05 -9.60
CA GLU A 55 -14.89 4.06 -8.80
C GLU A 55 -13.48 3.86 -9.37
N PHE A 56 -12.47 3.95 -8.49
CA PHE A 56 -11.08 3.79 -8.85
C PHE A 56 -10.48 2.67 -8.00
N LYS A 57 -9.76 1.75 -8.62
CA LYS A 57 -9.14 0.61 -7.94
C LYS A 57 -7.73 0.36 -8.45
N LEU A 58 -6.76 0.25 -7.55
CA LEU A 58 -5.49 -0.38 -7.84
C LEU A 58 -5.69 -1.91 -7.87
N MET A 59 -5.30 -2.53 -8.97
CA MET A 59 -5.43 -3.97 -9.22
C MET A 59 -4.04 -4.58 -9.29
N ILE A 60 -3.74 -5.52 -8.40
CA ILE A 60 -2.47 -6.25 -8.36
C ILE A 60 -2.72 -7.69 -8.79
N GLY A 61 -2.19 -8.06 -9.95
CA GLY A 61 -2.26 -9.38 -10.55
C GLY A 61 -1.04 -10.22 -10.18
N LEU A 62 -1.29 -11.36 -9.56
CA LEU A 62 -0.27 -12.35 -9.21
C LEU A 62 -0.40 -13.51 -10.19
N ARG A 63 0.57 -13.68 -11.09
CA ARG A 63 0.57 -14.75 -12.12
C ARG A 63 0.96 -16.10 -11.51
N ASP A 64 0.39 -17.19 -12.03
CA ASP A 64 0.74 -18.56 -11.63
C ASP A 64 1.70 -19.16 -12.65
N LYS A 65 2.36 -20.24 -12.25
CA LYS A 65 3.10 -21.11 -13.18
C LYS A 65 2.20 -21.68 -14.27
N ASN A 66 0.91 -21.85 -13.98
CA ASN A 66 -0.11 -22.35 -14.91
C ASN A 66 -0.71 -21.25 -15.80
N GLY A 67 -0.33 -19.98 -15.63
CA GLY A 67 -0.84 -18.84 -16.40
C GLY A 67 -2.05 -18.12 -15.80
N ASP A 68 -2.71 -18.69 -14.78
CA ASP A 68 -3.83 -18.04 -14.09
C ASP A 68 -3.39 -16.82 -13.29
N VAL A 69 -4.08 -15.70 -13.44
CA VAL A 69 -3.76 -14.45 -12.71
C VAL A 69 -4.78 -14.22 -11.62
N LEU A 70 -4.31 -14.18 -10.37
CA LEU A 70 -5.13 -13.79 -9.24
C LEU A 70 -5.07 -12.28 -9.03
N TRP A 71 -6.23 -11.63 -9.03
CA TRP A 71 -6.34 -10.19 -8.86
C TRP A 71 -6.71 -9.80 -7.43
N VAL A 72 -5.90 -8.92 -6.85
CA VAL A 72 -6.18 -8.22 -5.59
C VAL A 72 -6.56 -6.79 -5.92
N SER A 73 -7.72 -6.34 -5.44
CA SER A 73 -8.19 -4.98 -5.67
C SER A 73 -8.10 -4.14 -4.39
N VAL A 74 -7.50 -2.97 -4.50
CA VAL A 74 -7.43 -1.96 -3.45
C VAL A 74 -8.24 -0.76 -3.93
N PRO A 75 -9.36 -0.42 -3.26
CA PRO A 75 -10.15 0.75 -3.64
C PRO A 75 -9.39 2.03 -3.30
N SER A 76 -9.36 2.97 -4.23
CA SER A 76 -8.68 4.26 -4.09
C SER A 76 -9.69 5.40 -4.32
N GLY A 77 -9.44 6.56 -3.71
CA GLY A 77 -10.38 7.69 -3.78
C GLY A 77 -10.43 8.37 -5.15
N ASN A 78 -9.33 8.31 -5.91
CA ASN A 78 -9.20 8.88 -7.25
C ASN A 78 -8.09 8.16 -8.03
N LEU A 79 -8.01 8.44 -9.34
CA LEU A 79 -7.00 7.83 -10.22
C LEU A 79 -5.56 8.10 -9.77
N ASN A 80 -5.24 9.36 -9.45
CA ASN A 80 -3.89 9.75 -9.04
C ASN A 80 -3.46 9.06 -7.75
N GLN A 81 -4.39 8.84 -6.83
CA GLN A 81 -4.15 8.11 -5.60
C GLN A 81 -3.85 6.63 -5.87
N ALA A 82 -4.59 5.98 -6.77
CA ALA A 82 -4.29 4.59 -7.16
C ALA A 82 -2.90 4.45 -7.79
N ILE A 83 -2.52 5.42 -8.64
CA ILE A 83 -1.18 5.48 -9.25
C ILE A 83 -0.12 5.72 -8.18
N ALA A 84 -0.36 6.67 -7.26
CA ALA A 84 0.57 6.97 -6.17
C ALA A 84 0.73 5.80 -5.19
N GLU A 85 -0.33 5.05 -4.91
CA GLU A 85 -0.28 3.82 -4.10
C GLU A 85 0.61 2.77 -4.76
N TRP A 86 0.50 2.57 -6.07
CA TRP A 86 1.39 1.68 -6.82
C TRP A 86 2.84 2.17 -6.82
N GLU A 87 3.07 3.45 -7.11
CA GLU A 87 4.41 4.04 -7.12
C GLU A 87 5.08 3.95 -5.74
N ALA A 88 4.33 4.16 -4.66
CA ALA A 88 4.85 3.98 -3.30
C ALA A 88 5.29 2.52 -3.05
N ILE A 89 4.51 1.53 -3.48
CA ILE A 89 4.91 0.11 -3.38
C ILE A 89 6.15 -0.16 -4.23
N ARG A 90 6.20 0.34 -5.47
CA ARG A 90 7.32 0.17 -6.38
C ARG A 90 8.61 0.78 -5.83
N VAL A 91 8.56 2.03 -5.38
CA VAL A 91 9.69 2.73 -4.77
C VAL A 91 10.17 2.01 -3.51
N TYR A 92 9.24 1.55 -2.66
CA TYR A 92 9.59 0.75 -1.50
C TYR A 92 10.33 -0.53 -1.88
N MET A 93 9.86 -1.26 -2.91
CA MET A 93 10.47 -2.51 -3.35
C MET A 93 11.82 -2.31 -4.02
N GLU A 94 12.00 -1.27 -4.83
CA GLU A 94 13.24 -1.03 -5.55
C GLU A 94 14.27 -0.27 -4.69
N GLU A 95 13.91 0.91 -4.21
CA GLU A 95 14.83 1.85 -3.55
C GLU A 95 14.85 1.67 -2.03
N GLY A 96 13.76 1.16 -1.45
CA GLY A 96 13.65 0.88 -0.02
C GLY A 96 12.87 1.95 0.76
N PRO A 97 12.79 1.80 2.10
CA PRO A 97 11.94 2.64 2.94
C PRO A 97 12.41 4.10 3.03
N GLN A 98 13.68 4.39 2.74
CA GLN A 98 14.23 5.74 2.80
C GLN A 98 13.78 6.63 1.63
N ALA A 99 13.39 6.02 0.50
CA ALA A 99 12.91 6.74 -0.67
C ALA A 99 11.42 7.11 -0.57
N LEU A 100 10.71 6.57 0.42
CA LEU A 100 9.32 6.92 0.67
C LEU A 100 9.22 8.31 1.30
N PRO A 101 8.13 9.05 1.01
CA PRO A 101 7.87 10.31 1.70
C PRO A 101 7.76 10.06 3.21
N MET A 102 8.18 11.05 3.99
CA MET A 102 8.09 10.96 5.45
C MET A 102 6.64 10.71 5.87
N LYS A 103 6.45 9.77 6.79
CA LYS A 103 5.14 9.49 7.36
C LYS A 103 4.60 10.77 7.98
N GLN A 104 3.42 11.20 7.53
CA GLN A 104 2.72 12.32 8.17
C GLN A 104 2.42 11.95 9.63
N SER A 105 2.61 12.90 10.54
CA SER A 105 2.36 12.67 11.95
C SER A 105 0.85 12.57 12.21
N ASP A 106 0.41 11.43 12.75
CA ASP A 106 -0.98 11.22 13.20
C ASP A 106 -1.32 12.03 14.48
N GLU A 107 -0.42 12.93 14.90
CA GLU A 107 -0.44 13.63 16.19
C GLU A 107 -1.67 14.52 16.38
N PHE A 108 -2.21 15.10 15.31
CA PHE A 108 -3.38 15.98 15.37
C PHE A 108 -4.62 15.40 14.68
N GLU A 109 -4.63 14.11 14.36
CA GLU A 109 -5.81 13.46 13.84
C GLU A 109 -6.86 13.27 14.94
N ALA A 110 -8.14 13.42 14.60
CA ALA A 110 -9.25 13.22 15.52
C ALA A 110 -9.23 11.78 16.09
N GLY A 111 -9.17 11.67 17.41
CA GLY A 111 -9.06 10.38 18.12
C GLY A 111 -7.65 10.09 18.64
N SER A 112 -6.64 10.89 18.27
CA SER A 112 -5.32 10.84 18.88
C SER A 112 -5.30 11.51 20.27
N VAL A 113 -4.31 11.14 21.08
CA VAL A 113 -4.11 11.71 22.43
C VAL A 113 -3.65 13.16 22.35
N ALA A 114 -2.80 13.51 21.38
CA ALA A 114 -2.32 14.87 21.21
C ALA A 114 -3.43 15.82 20.72
N TYR A 115 -4.30 15.37 19.80
CA TYR A 115 -5.54 16.10 19.46
C TYR A 115 -6.42 16.34 20.70
N PHE A 116 -6.58 15.34 21.57
CA PHE A 116 -7.34 15.50 22.82
C PHE A 116 -6.73 16.57 23.74
N HIS A 117 -5.41 16.59 23.91
CA HIS A 117 -4.72 17.61 24.70
C HIS A 117 -4.84 19.01 24.09
N MET A 118 -4.76 19.12 22.77
CA MET A 118 -5.00 20.36 22.03
C MET A 118 -6.42 20.89 22.30
N CYS A 119 -7.45 20.04 22.20
CA CYS A 119 -8.83 20.40 22.50
C CYS A 119 -9.00 20.85 23.96
N ARG A 120 -8.36 20.16 24.91
CA ARG A 120 -8.38 20.55 26.33
C ARG A 120 -7.78 21.94 26.55
N GLN A 121 -6.63 22.22 25.94
CA GLN A 121 -5.96 23.50 26.05
C GLN A 121 -6.81 24.62 25.44
N GLY A 122 -7.38 24.37 24.26
CA GLY A 122 -8.32 25.28 23.60
C GLY A 122 -9.54 25.58 24.47
N TYR A 123 -10.19 24.56 25.03
CA TYR A 123 -11.36 24.71 25.89
C TYR A 123 -11.04 25.49 27.18
N ARG A 124 -9.88 25.21 27.80
CA ARG A 124 -9.39 25.93 28.99
C ARG A 124 -9.16 27.42 28.71
N SER A 125 -8.66 27.77 27.53
CA SER A 125 -8.38 29.16 27.15
C SER A 125 -9.64 29.98 26.87
N HIS A 126 -10.73 29.36 26.40
CA HIS A 126 -11.94 30.06 25.96
C HIS A 126 -13.07 30.09 27.00
N HIS A 127 -12.93 29.38 28.12
CA HIS A 127 -14.00 29.24 29.11
C HIS A 127 -13.55 29.58 30.53
N SER A 128 -14.48 30.11 31.33
CA SER A 128 -14.25 30.38 32.74
C SER A 128 -13.93 29.10 33.51
N PHE A 129 -13.27 29.25 34.66
CA PHE A 129 -12.86 28.10 35.48
C PHE A 129 -14.03 27.20 35.89
N LEU A 130 -15.17 27.77 36.27
CA LEU A 130 -16.38 27.03 36.59
C LEU A 130 -16.90 26.23 35.40
N ARG A 131 -16.94 26.84 34.21
CA ARG A 131 -17.37 26.16 32.98
C ARG A 131 -16.40 25.06 32.55
N TYR A 132 -15.10 25.22 32.80
CA TYR A 132 -14.12 24.17 32.58
C TYR A 132 -14.32 22.96 33.52
N ILE A 133 -14.61 23.19 34.80
CA ILE A 133 -14.90 22.11 35.76
C ILE A 133 -16.17 21.37 35.35
N TRP A 134 -17.29 22.08 35.23
CA TRP A 134 -18.60 21.44 35.00
C TRP A 134 -18.78 20.95 33.56
N GLY A 135 -18.22 21.66 32.58
CA GLY A 135 -18.41 21.39 31.16
C GLY A 135 -17.34 20.52 30.50
N PHE A 136 -16.11 20.46 31.05
CA PHE A 136 -15.05 19.64 30.49
C PHE A 136 -14.63 18.52 31.44
N LEU A 137 -14.23 18.83 32.69
CA LEU A 137 -13.69 17.82 33.61
C LEU A 137 -14.70 16.73 33.96
N ILE A 138 -15.94 17.10 34.30
CA ILE A 138 -16.98 16.14 34.69
C ILE A 138 -17.35 15.23 33.50
N ILE A 139 -17.66 15.81 32.35
CA ILE A 139 -17.99 15.04 31.13
C ILE A 139 -16.84 14.09 30.79
N GLN A 140 -15.61 14.60 30.84
CA GLN A 140 -14.46 13.82 30.45
C GLN A 140 -14.15 12.69 31.44
N PHE A 141 -14.36 12.90 32.74
CA PHE A 141 -14.26 11.86 33.77
C PHE A 141 -15.19 10.68 33.47
N PHE A 142 -16.47 10.95 33.15
CA PHE A 142 -17.43 9.90 32.80
C PHE A 142 -17.17 9.25 31.44
N SER A 143 -16.56 9.97 30.49
CA SER A 143 -16.20 9.43 29.17
C SER A 143 -14.88 8.63 29.15
N GLY A 144 -14.14 8.56 30.26
CA GLY A 144 -12.89 7.82 30.35
C GLY A 144 -11.64 8.59 29.88
N TRP A 145 -11.67 9.92 29.86
CA TRP A 145 -10.48 10.74 29.56
C TRP A 145 -9.78 10.37 28.24
N THR A 146 -8.49 10.07 28.27
CA THR A 146 -7.70 9.65 27.10
C THR A 146 -7.81 8.16 26.81
N ILE A 147 -8.51 7.39 27.66
CA ILE A 147 -8.64 5.93 27.51
C ILE A 147 -9.28 5.57 26.16
N PRO A 148 -10.37 6.22 25.70
CA PRO A 148 -10.91 5.95 24.36
C PRO A 148 -9.89 6.15 23.23
N CYS A 149 -9.01 7.14 23.32
CA CYS A 149 -7.94 7.37 22.35
C CYS A 149 -6.94 6.21 22.33
N TYR A 150 -6.50 5.74 23.50
CA TYR A 150 -5.60 4.58 23.60
C TYR A 150 -6.26 3.30 23.11
N ILE A 151 -7.53 3.08 23.43
CA ILE A 151 -8.30 1.94 22.93
C ILE A 151 -8.42 2.01 21.40
N ALA A 152 -8.75 3.18 20.84
CA ALA A 152 -8.84 3.37 19.41
C ALA A 152 -7.50 3.10 18.72
N ALA A 153 -6.40 3.66 19.24
CA ALA A 153 -5.05 3.40 18.75
C ALA A 153 -4.69 1.91 18.83
N TRP A 154 -5.01 1.26 19.94
CA TRP A 154 -4.78 -0.18 20.11
C TRP A 154 -5.59 -1.02 19.11
N ILE A 155 -6.89 -0.75 18.94
CA ILE A 155 -7.75 -1.46 17.96
C ILE A 155 -7.21 -1.27 16.55
N ASN A 156 -6.81 -0.05 16.18
CA ASN A 156 -6.31 0.27 14.85
C ASN A 156 -4.95 -0.38 14.56
N ASN A 157 -4.10 -0.52 15.57
CA ASN A 157 -2.77 -1.12 15.46
C ASN A 157 -2.76 -2.65 15.65
N ARG A 158 -3.90 -3.27 15.99
CA ARG A 158 -3.97 -4.73 16.13
C ARG A 158 -3.77 -5.40 14.77
N PRO A 159 -3.00 -6.50 14.71
CA PRO A 159 -2.81 -7.26 13.48
C PRO A 159 -4.17 -7.76 12.98
N LYS A 160 -4.60 -7.25 11.83
CA LYS A 160 -5.96 -7.45 11.30
C LYS A 160 -6.23 -8.87 10.80
N ALA A 161 -5.19 -9.68 10.58
CA ALA A 161 -5.32 -11.09 10.20
C ALA A 161 -4.12 -11.91 10.72
N ALA A 162 -4.40 -13.13 11.16
CA ALA A 162 -3.36 -14.10 11.50
C ALA A 162 -2.81 -14.73 10.21
N PHE A 163 -1.49 -14.75 10.07
CA PHE A 163 -0.79 -15.40 8.96
C PHE A 163 -0.38 -16.83 9.35
N PRO A 164 -0.36 -17.78 8.39
CA PRO A 164 0.30 -19.07 8.55
C PRO A 164 1.77 -18.92 9.00
N LYS A 165 2.27 -19.90 9.78
CA LYS A 165 3.64 -19.87 10.34
C LYS A 165 4.71 -19.76 9.25
N GLU A 166 4.51 -20.44 8.12
CA GLU A 166 5.41 -20.40 6.95
C GLU A 166 5.64 -18.97 6.45
N ILE A 167 4.58 -18.16 6.39
CA ILE A 167 4.68 -16.77 5.91
C ILE A 167 5.39 -15.89 6.94
N LEU A 168 5.17 -16.16 8.23
CA LEU A 168 5.87 -15.44 9.30
C LEU A 168 7.38 -15.71 9.23
N GLU A 169 7.78 -16.96 8.99
CA GLU A 169 9.19 -17.32 8.80
C GLU A 169 9.77 -16.72 7.51
N TRP A 170 9.03 -16.78 6.41
CA TRP A 170 9.41 -16.13 5.14
C TRP A 170 9.59 -14.61 5.28
N SER A 171 8.79 -13.97 6.14
CA SER A 171 8.82 -12.53 6.39
C SER A 171 9.94 -12.06 7.34
N ARG A 172 10.72 -12.99 7.91
CA ARG A 172 11.84 -12.63 8.78
C ARG A 172 12.94 -11.92 7.97
N PRO A 173 13.65 -10.97 8.60
CA PRO A 173 14.72 -10.26 7.92
C PRO A 173 15.85 -11.24 7.54
N LEU A 174 16.33 -11.11 6.31
CA LEU A 174 17.48 -11.82 5.78
C LEU A 174 18.77 -11.00 5.91
N PRO A 175 19.93 -11.67 6.09
CA PRO A 175 21.24 -11.03 5.96
C PRO A 175 21.42 -10.39 4.59
N LEU A 176 22.17 -9.28 4.52
CA LEU A 176 22.39 -8.50 3.28
C LEU A 176 22.94 -9.35 2.12
N GLU A 177 23.77 -10.34 2.42
CA GLU A 177 24.37 -11.25 1.43
C GLU A 177 23.33 -12.13 0.72
N GLN A 178 22.18 -12.37 1.35
CA GLN A 178 21.09 -13.19 0.80
C GLN A 178 19.99 -12.35 0.15
N HIS A 179 20.20 -11.03 0.00
CA HIS A 179 19.21 -10.17 -0.65
C HIS A 179 19.19 -10.43 -2.14
N ALA A 180 18.01 -10.74 -2.68
CA ALA A 180 17.81 -10.90 -4.10
C ALA A 180 18.06 -9.57 -4.82
N MET A 181 18.85 -9.61 -5.87
CA MET A 181 19.12 -8.47 -6.74
C MET A 181 18.09 -8.40 -7.88
N PRO A 182 17.84 -7.20 -8.46
CA PRO A 182 17.05 -7.07 -9.68
C PRO A 182 17.64 -7.91 -10.81
N SER A 183 16.79 -8.47 -11.67
CA SER A 183 17.28 -9.24 -12.82
C SER A 183 18.06 -8.38 -13.80
N GLU A 184 19.01 -9.00 -14.51
CA GLU A 184 19.80 -8.29 -15.53
C GLU A 184 18.92 -7.74 -16.65
N ALA A 185 17.84 -8.45 -17.00
CA ALA A 185 16.87 -7.99 -17.99
C ALA A 185 16.20 -6.69 -17.53
N LEU A 186 15.73 -6.64 -16.28
CA LEU A 186 15.11 -5.44 -15.71
C LEU A 186 16.09 -4.26 -15.64
N LEU A 187 17.35 -4.52 -15.29
CA LEU A 187 18.39 -3.48 -15.25
C LEU A 187 18.70 -2.93 -16.64
N LYS A 188 18.79 -3.79 -17.66
CA LYS A 188 18.99 -3.40 -19.06
C LYS A 188 17.83 -2.53 -19.55
N GLU A 189 16.60 -2.97 -19.37
CA GLU A 189 15.41 -2.20 -19.78
C GLU A 189 15.30 -0.86 -19.04
N SER A 190 15.57 -0.85 -17.74
CA SER A 190 15.58 0.38 -16.94
C SER A 190 16.63 1.38 -17.43
N ALA A 191 17.82 0.88 -17.82
CA ALA A 191 18.88 1.72 -18.36
C ALA A 191 18.52 2.30 -19.74
N GLU A 192 17.87 1.52 -20.59
CA GLU A 192 17.37 1.98 -21.90
C GLU A 192 16.32 3.08 -21.76
N ILE A 193 15.33 2.88 -20.89
CA ILE A 193 14.27 3.87 -20.62
C ILE A 193 14.88 5.16 -20.06
N ARG A 194 15.81 5.06 -19.10
CA ARG A 194 16.50 6.24 -18.54
C ARG A 194 17.29 7.00 -19.60
N LYS A 195 17.96 6.30 -20.54
CA LYS A 195 18.65 6.93 -21.67
C LYS A 195 17.68 7.63 -22.61
N ALA A 196 16.51 7.06 -22.87
CA ALA A 196 15.47 7.70 -23.70
C ALA A 196 14.92 8.96 -23.03
N PHE A 197 14.64 8.92 -21.73
CA PHE A 197 14.16 10.08 -20.97
C PHE A 197 15.21 11.18 -20.84
N ALA A 198 16.50 10.82 -20.70
CA ALA A 198 17.59 11.79 -20.73
C ALA A 198 17.69 12.54 -22.07
N LYS A 199 17.20 11.95 -23.16
CA LYS A 199 17.10 12.58 -24.49
C LYS A 199 15.83 13.42 -24.66
N GLY A 200 14.99 13.55 -23.64
CA GLY A 200 13.75 14.34 -23.66
C GLY A 200 12.53 13.60 -24.25
N GLN A 201 12.61 12.29 -24.48
CA GLN A 201 11.45 11.51 -24.93
C GLN A 201 10.46 11.30 -23.78
N ASN A 202 9.16 11.32 -24.09
CA ASN A 202 8.11 10.99 -23.13
C ASN A 202 7.84 9.47 -23.11
N LEU A 203 7.29 8.98 -22.00
CA LEU A 203 7.00 7.55 -21.77
C LEU A 203 6.10 6.95 -22.86
N LEU A 204 5.05 7.67 -23.26
CA LEU A 204 4.13 7.21 -24.30
C LEU A 204 4.80 7.10 -25.67
N ASP A 205 5.69 8.03 -26.00
CA ASP A 205 6.37 8.04 -27.29
C ASP A 205 7.40 6.91 -27.38
N TYR A 206 8.14 6.67 -26.29
CA TYR A 206 9.08 5.55 -26.18
C TYR A 206 8.38 4.19 -26.40
N PHE A 207 7.28 3.94 -25.69
CA PHE A 207 6.58 2.66 -25.80
C PHE A 207 5.85 2.49 -27.13
N LYS A 208 5.37 3.57 -27.77
CA LYS A 208 4.85 3.49 -29.14
C LYS A 208 5.91 3.00 -30.12
N VAL A 209 7.13 3.51 -30.04
CA VAL A 209 8.25 3.08 -30.90
C VAL A 209 8.63 1.63 -30.59
N LYS A 210 8.84 1.29 -29.31
CA LYS A 210 9.23 -0.06 -28.89
C LYS A 210 8.20 -1.14 -29.27
N LEU A 211 6.91 -0.83 -29.17
CA LEU A 211 5.83 -1.76 -29.57
C LEU A 211 5.64 -1.85 -31.09
N ALA A 212 6.08 -0.84 -31.85
CA ALA A 212 6.02 -0.84 -33.31
C ALA A 212 7.19 -1.61 -33.95
N GLU A 213 8.30 -1.82 -33.22
CA GLU A 213 9.41 -2.66 -33.69
C GLU A 213 8.99 -4.14 -33.65
N PRO A 214 9.01 -4.87 -34.79
CA PRO A 214 8.75 -6.30 -34.78
C PRO A 214 9.86 -7.01 -33.98
N SER A 215 9.47 -7.85 -33.03
CA SER A 215 10.34 -8.63 -32.17
C SER A 215 11.37 -9.40 -33.01
N ARG A 216 12.62 -8.94 -33.03
CA ARG A 216 13.75 -9.70 -33.57
C ARG A 216 14.07 -10.80 -32.57
N GLU A 217 13.50 -11.98 -32.76
CA GLU A 217 13.97 -13.18 -32.09
C GLU A 217 15.45 -13.40 -32.44
N PRO A 218 16.31 -13.80 -31.49
CA PRO A 218 17.70 -14.13 -31.80
C PRO A 218 17.73 -15.39 -32.65
N GLU A 219 18.22 -15.28 -33.89
CA GLU A 219 18.54 -16.41 -34.75
C GLU A 219 19.43 -17.40 -33.97
N SER A 220 18.89 -18.59 -33.72
CA SER A 220 19.67 -19.72 -33.24
C SER A 220 20.71 -20.08 -34.28
N THR A 221 21.97 -19.72 -34.03
CA THR A 221 23.11 -20.23 -34.79
C THR A 221 23.21 -21.74 -34.57
N ASN A 222 23.00 -22.49 -35.67
CA ASN A 222 23.33 -23.91 -35.82
C ASN A 222 24.83 -24.19 -35.59
#